data_AF-A0A4R4QHU5-F1
#
_entry.id   AF-A0A4R4QHU5-F1
#
_cell.length_a   1.000
_cell.length_b   1.000
_cell.length_c   1.000
_cell.angle_alpha   90.00
_cell.angle_beta   90.00
_cell.angle_gamma   90.00
#
_symmetry.space_group_name_H-M   'P 1'
#
loop_
_entity.id
_entity.type
_entity.pdbx_description
1 polymer ?
#
loop_
_entity_poly.entity_id
_entity_poly.type
_entity_poly.pdbx_seq_one_letter_code
_entity_poly.pdbx_strand_id
1 'polypeptide(L)'
;MPGAFEVRWVKWHWLVAHRYRLSAFVRLLDVRLPTLEVRPGSLTRSDITLESGEFNRSFDVIGEDPRYLTATLHPRNMQTLLDARPIGLAIDGTVLALYDDGPLTDSLTRGLQALDRLTIPRHVTADWGQYAGVNQPRPGLSFRNVREDRSYGGMLLRLLGFSAGLLGLTWLGCFAAVSIYGS
;
A
#
# COMPACT_ATOMS: atom_id res chain seq x y z
N MET A 1 14.41 16.10 13.67
CA MET A 1 14.52 16.79 12.37
C MET A 1 13.82 15.95 11.31
N PRO A 2 12.97 16.55 10.44
CA PRO A 2 12.36 15.83 9.33
C PRO A 2 13.42 15.54 8.25
N GLY A 3 13.37 14.35 7.65
CA GLY A 3 14.21 13.92 6.54
C GLY A 3 13.36 13.53 5.34
N ALA A 4 13.88 13.74 4.14
CA ALA A 4 13.27 13.30 2.89
C ALA A 4 14.25 12.41 2.14
N PHE A 5 13.78 11.29 1.60
CA PHE A 5 14.60 10.36 0.84
C PHE A 5 13.82 9.70 -0.29
N GLU A 6 14.52 9.39 -1.38
CA GLU A 6 13.99 8.60 -2.48
C GLU A 6 14.58 7.20 -2.41
N VAL A 7 13.73 6.19 -2.32
CA VAL A 7 14.13 4.79 -2.41
C VAL A 7 13.82 4.30 -3.82
N ARG A 8 14.82 3.73 -4.48
CA ARG A 8 14.70 3.17 -5.82
C ARG A 8 15.10 1.71 -5.78
N TRP A 9 14.24 0.84 -6.28
CA TRP A 9 14.55 -0.58 -6.39
C TRP A 9 14.01 -1.15 -7.69
N VAL A 10 14.49 -2.34 -8.03
CA VAL A 10 14.04 -3.09 -9.19
C VAL A 10 13.50 -4.41 -8.67
N LYS A 11 12.23 -4.71 -8.98
CA LYS A 11 11.63 -6.02 -8.72
C LYS A 11 11.56 -6.75 -10.04
N TRP A 12 12.15 -7.94 -10.08
CA TRP A 12 12.05 -8.82 -11.22
C TRP A 12 10.77 -9.65 -11.09
N HIS A 13 9.97 -9.67 -12.16
CA HIS A 13 8.84 -10.58 -12.28
C HIS A 13 9.02 -11.35 -13.59
N TRP A 14 9.52 -12.59 -13.47
CA TRP A 14 9.97 -13.41 -14.60
C TRP A 14 11.09 -12.68 -15.38
N LEU A 15 10.99 -12.53 -16.70
CA LEU A 15 11.98 -11.80 -17.53
C LEU A 15 11.79 -10.27 -17.53
N VAL A 16 10.76 -9.73 -16.86
CA VAL A 16 10.47 -8.29 -16.88
C VAL A 16 10.94 -7.61 -15.60
N ALA A 17 11.88 -6.67 -15.75
CA ALA A 17 12.32 -5.79 -14.68
C ALA A 17 11.34 -4.61 -14.52
N HIS A 18 10.68 -4.55 -13.38
CA HIS A 18 9.86 -3.40 -13.01
C HIS A 18 10.66 -2.48 -12.10
N ARG A 19 10.83 -1.23 -12.52
CA ARG A 19 11.49 -0.20 -11.72
C ARG A 19 10.46 0.45 -10.81
N TYR A 20 10.74 0.43 -9.51
CA TYR A 20 9.92 1.06 -8.50
C TYR A 20 10.68 2.24 -7.89
N ARG A 21 9.90 3.24 -7.48
CA ARG A 21 10.37 4.42 -6.76
C ARG A 21 9.39 4.69 -5.64
N LEU A 22 9.92 5.13 -4.51
CA LEU A 22 9.15 5.57 -3.36
C LEU A 22 9.82 6.80 -2.79
N SER A 23 9.07 7.88 -2.72
CA SER A 23 9.46 9.10 -2.05
C SER A 23 8.94 9.04 -0.62
N ALA A 24 9.81 9.20 0.37
CA ALA A 24 9.43 9.11 1.77
C ALA A 24 9.93 10.32 2.57
N PHE A 25 9.06 10.79 3.46
CA PHE A 25 9.26 11.94 4.33
C PHE A 25 9.09 11.48 5.76
N VAL A 26 10.15 11.53 6.55
CA VAL A 26 10.19 10.91 7.88
C VAL A 26 10.46 11.92 8.95
N ARG A 27 9.75 11.81 10.06
CA ARG A 27 9.97 12.54 11.30
C ARG A 27 10.04 11.54 12.46
N LEU A 28 11.01 11.75 13.34
CA LEU A 28 11.08 11.02 14.61
C LEU A 28 10.07 11.59 15.59
N LEU A 29 9.40 10.69 16.30
CA LEU A 29 8.49 10.97 17.40
C LEU A 29 9.23 10.80 18.74
N ASP A 30 8.88 11.62 19.72
CA ASP A 30 9.44 11.53 21.07
C ASP A 30 8.87 10.36 21.88
N VAL A 31 7.81 9.73 21.38
CA VAL A 31 7.13 8.58 21.98
C VAL A 31 7.05 7.42 21.01
N ARG A 32 6.91 6.21 21.56
CA ARG A 32 6.86 4.96 20.79
C ARG A 32 5.41 4.55 20.63
N LEU A 33 4.88 4.63 19.41
CA LEU A 33 3.48 4.34 19.11
C LEU A 33 3.28 2.98 18.43
N PRO A 34 2.08 2.37 18.54
CA PRO A 34 1.72 1.19 17.78
C PRO A 34 1.75 1.43 16.26
N THR A 35 1.91 0.34 15.51
CA THR A 35 1.93 0.41 14.05
C THR A 35 0.56 0.85 13.50
N LEU A 36 0.59 1.82 12.59
CA LEU A 36 -0.57 2.29 11.84
C LEU A 36 -0.13 2.59 10.42
N GLU A 37 -0.92 2.15 9.45
CA GLU A 37 -0.69 2.44 8.04
C GLU A 37 -1.97 2.97 7.40
N VAL A 38 -1.87 4.09 6.69
CA VAL A 38 -2.91 4.63 5.82
C VAL A 38 -2.36 4.62 4.41
N ARG A 39 -3.04 3.92 3.52
CA ARG A 39 -2.59 3.68 2.15
C ARG A 39 -3.55 4.36 1.18
N PRO A 40 -3.09 5.06 0.14
CA PRO A 40 -3.96 5.51 -0.94
C PRO A 40 -4.69 4.31 -1.55
N GLY A 41 -6.01 4.31 -1.68
CA GLY A 41 -6.72 3.13 -2.17
C GLY A 41 -8.20 3.15 -1.87
N SER A 42 -8.99 2.43 -2.68
CA SER A 42 -10.42 2.30 -2.45
C SER A 42 -10.74 0.92 -1.86
N LEU A 43 -10.98 0.88 -0.55
CA LEU A 43 -11.78 -0.11 0.19
C LEU A 43 -11.55 -1.59 -0.19
N THR A 44 -10.30 -2.01 -0.39
CA THR A 44 -10.04 -3.45 -0.58
C THR A 44 -9.66 -4.12 0.74
N ARG A 45 -9.21 -3.35 1.76
CA ARG A 45 -8.73 -3.90 3.04
C ARG A 45 -8.61 -2.88 4.18
N SER A 46 -9.65 -2.10 4.44
CA SER A 46 -9.69 -1.21 5.60
C SER A 46 -10.11 -1.97 6.86
N ASP A 47 -9.32 -1.88 7.93
CA ASP A 47 -9.62 -2.48 9.24
C ASP A 47 -10.69 -1.68 10.00
N ILE A 48 -10.91 -0.41 9.63
CA ILE A 48 -11.93 0.46 10.21
C ILE A 48 -12.62 1.33 9.15
N THR A 49 -13.86 1.73 9.43
CA THR A 49 -14.61 2.75 8.67
C THR A 49 -14.71 4.01 9.51
N LEU A 50 -14.19 5.13 9.02
CA LEU A 50 -14.23 6.43 9.71
C LEU A 50 -15.50 7.22 9.34
N GLU A 51 -15.78 8.31 10.06
CA GLU A 51 -16.94 9.16 9.77
C GLU A 51 -16.83 9.92 8.43
N SER A 52 -15.60 10.12 7.94
CA SER A 52 -15.37 10.80 6.66
C SER A 52 -15.50 9.84 5.48
N GLY A 53 -16.66 9.89 4.80
CA GLY A 53 -16.91 9.10 3.60
C GLY A 53 -15.99 9.45 2.41
N GLU A 54 -15.41 10.65 2.36
CA GLU A 54 -14.40 11.01 1.36
C GLU A 54 -13.05 10.34 1.66
N PHE A 55 -12.65 10.34 2.93
CA PHE A 55 -11.43 9.69 3.38
C PHE A 55 -11.48 8.18 3.13
N ASN A 56 -12.57 7.52 3.55
CA ASN A 56 -12.73 6.08 3.36
C ASN A 56 -12.74 5.65 1.88
N ARG A 57 -13.11 6.54 0.96
CA ARG A 57 -13.05 6.24 -0.50
C ARG A 57 -11.65 6.39 -1.07
N SER A 58 -10.82 7.20 -0.43
CA SER A 58 -9.50 7.60 -0.93
C SER A 58 -8.36 6.83 -0.27
N PHE A 59 -8.58 6.28 0.92
CA PHE A 59 -7.58 5.59 1.70
C PHE A 59 -8.10 4.29 2.32
N ASP A 60 -7.19 3.31 2.40
CA ASP A 60 -7.32 2.15 3.26
C ASP A 60 -6.55 2.35 4.57
N VAL A 61 -7.17 2.05 5.71
CA VAL A 61 -6.54 2.14 7.04
C VAL A 61 -6.27 0.75 7.59
N ILE A 62 -5.02 0.50 8.00
CA ILE A 62 -4.54 -0.77 8.53
C ILE A 62 -3.93 -0.56 9.91
N GLY A 63 -4.30 -1.39 10.87
CA GLY A 63 -3.71 -1.39 12.20
C GLY A 63 -4.42 -2.33 13.16
N GLU A 64 -3.78 -2.58 14.30
CA GLU A 64 -4.22 -3.63 15.22
C GLU A 64 -5.36 -3.20 16.16
N ASP A 65 -5.39 -1.92 16.57
CA ASP A 65 -6.36 -1.38 17.52
C ASP A 65 -7.22 -0.27 16.88
N PRO A 66 -8.53 -0.53 16.64
CA PRO A 66 -9.47 0.45 16.09
C PRO A 66 -9.56 1.75 16.90
N ARG A 67 -9.39 1.70 18.23
CA ARG A 67 -9.45 2.90 19.10
C ARG A 67 -8.24 3.79 18.85
N TYR A 68 -7.07 3.18 18.76
CA TYR A 68 -5.83 3.88 18.38
C TYR A 68 -5.93 4.50 16.98
N LEU A 69 -6.42 3.74 16.01
CA LEU A 69 -6.60 4.21 14.63
C LEU A 69 -7.52 5.44 14.58
N THR A 70 -8.67 5.37 15.27
CA THR A 70 -9.65 6.47 15.31
C THR A 70 -9.10 7.70 16.04
N ALA A 71 -8.39 7.48 17.16
CA ALA A 71 -7.79 8.57 17.93
C ALA A 71 -6.66 9.28 17.16
N THR A 72 -5.88 8.53 16.39
CA THR A 72 -4.78 9.07 15.57
C THR A 72 -5.30 9.77 14.31
N LEU A 73 -6.32 9.21 13.66
CA LEU A 73 -6.97 9.76 12.47
C LEU A 73 -8.06 10.78 12.82
N HIS A 74 -7.67 11.77 13.62
CA HIS A 74 -8.51 12.92 13.92
C HIS A 74 -8.91 13.68 12.63
N PRO A 75 -10.08 14.33 12.56
CA PRO A 75 -10.54 15.06 11.36
C PRO A 75 -9.53 15.98 10.68
N ARG A 76 -8.69 16.68 11.48
CA ARG A 76 -7.61 17.52 10.95
C ARG A 76 -6.49 16.73 10.23
N ASN A 77 -6.14 15.56 10.75
CA ASN A 77 -5.14 14.68 10.13
C ASN A 77 -5.71 14.04 8.87
N MET A 78 -6.97 13.60 8.89
CA MET A 78 -7.67 13.12 7.69
C MET A 78 -7.69 14.18 6.58
N GLN A 79 -8.05 15.43 6.92
CA GLN A 79 -8.06 16.51 5.95
C GLN A 79 -6.66 16.80 5.41
N THR A 80 -5.64 16.79 6.28
CA THR A 80 -4.24 16.99 5.85
C THR A 80 -3.80 15.94 4.84
N LEU A 81 -4.20 14.68 5.02
CA LEU A 81 -3.91 13.60 4.08
C LEU A 81 -4.68 13.75 2.76
N LEU A 82 -5.94 14.20 2.80
CA LEU A 82 -6.74 14.48 1.61
C LEU A 82 -6.16 15.67 0.80
N ASP A 83 -5.79 16.75 1.49
CA ASP A 83 -5.26 17.98 0.87
C ASP A 83 -3.91 17.75 0.19
N ALA A 84 -3.10 16.83 0.70
CA ALA A 84 -1.77 16.55 0.16
C ALA A 84 -1.81 15.85 -1.22
N ARG A 85 -3.01 15.48 -1.71
CA ARG A 85 -3.28 14.39 -2.67
C ARG A 85 -2.77 13.06 -2.13
N PRO A 86 -3.41 11.92 -2.46
CA PRO A 86 -3.23 10.69 -1.69
C PRO A 86 -1.77 10.27 -1.52
N ILE A 87 -1.21 10.58 -0.36
CA ILE A 87 0.09 10.11 0.12
C ILE A 87 -0.17 9.13 1.26
N GLY A 88 0.59 8.05 1.29
CA GLY A 88 0.51 7.10 2.39
C GLY A 88 1.07 7.70 3.67
N LEU A 89 0.50 7.29 4.80
CA LEU A 89 1.03 7.55 6.14
C LEU A 89 1.39 6.21 6.77
N ALA A 90 2.54 6.12 7.40
CA ALA A 90 2.94 5.00 8.22
C ALA A 90 3.51 5.50 9.54
N ILE A 91 3.08 4.90 10.64
CA ILE A 91 3.63 5.10 11.97
C ILE A 91 4.13 3.73 12.42
N ASP A 92 5.38 3.68 12.86
CA ASP A 92 5.97 2.47 13.43
C ASP A 92 6.96 2.85 14.53
N GLY A 93 6.59 2.56 15.78
CA GLY A 93 7.37 2.92 16.95
C GLY A 93 7.59 4.43 17.06
N THR A 94 8.85 4.86 16.96
CA THR A 94 9.22 6.29 17.03
C THR A 94 9.29 6.97 15.67
N VAL A 95 8.83 6.30 14.60
CA VAL A 95 8.96 6.81 13.24
C VAL A 95 7.59 7.13 12.68
N LEU A 96 7.43 8.36 12.20
CA LEU A 96 6.29 8.79 11.40
C LEU A 96 6.79 9.07 9.98
N ALA A 97 6.22 8.37 9.01
CA ALA A 97 6.60 8.44 7.61
C ALA A 97 5.39 8.80 6.74
N LEU A 98 5.57 9.74 5.82
CA LEU A 98 4.69 9.90 4.66
C LEU A 98 5.39 9.34 3.44
N TYR A 99 4.65 8.74 2.53
CA TYR A 99 5.23 8.15 1.34
C TYR A 99 4.36 8.29 0.09
N ASP A 100 4.99 8.32 -1.07
CA ASP A 100 4.37 8.42 -2.39
C ASP A 100 5.11 7.51 -3.39
N ASP A 101 4.38 6.86 -4.29
CA ASP A 101 4.92 6.04 -5.38
C ASP A 101 5.48 6.89 -6.55
N GLY A 102 5.38 8.22 -6.43
CA GLY A 102 5.89 9.20 -7.39
C GLY A 102 7.35 9.64 -7.17
N PRO A 103 7.91 10.43 -8.10
CA PRO A 103 9.23 11.04 -7.96
C PRO A 103 9.30 12.00 -6.77
N LEU A 104 10.47 12.09 -6.13
CA LEU A 104 10.66 12.94 -4.95
C LEU A 104 10.47 14.41 -5.31
N THR A 105 10.94 14.84 -6.48
CA THR A 105 10.81 16.23 -6.95
C THR A 105 9.38 16.73 -6.97
N ASP A 106 8.43 15.86 -7.31
CA ASP A 106 7.03 16.23 -7.54
C ASP A 106 6.22 16.21 -6.23
N SER A 107 6.74 15.51 -5.22
CA SER A 107 6.12 15.31 -3.92
C SER A 107 6.83 16.08 -2.79
N LEU A 108 8.06 16.57 -3.00
CA LEU A 108 8.92 17.12 -1.94
C LEU A 108 8.24 18.19 -1.09
N THR A 109 7.81 19.29 -1.72
CA THR A 109 7.19 20.42 -1.01
C THR A 109 5.91 20.01 -0.31
N ARG A 110 5.07 19.20 -0.99
CA ARG A 110 3.79 18.74 -0.45
C ARG A 110 3.97 17.77 0.72
N GLY A 111 4.86 16.81 0.57
CA GLY A 111 5.18 15.80 1.58
C GLY A 111 5.76 16.43 2.84
N LEU A 112 6.69 17.38 2.71
CA LEU A 112 7.23 18.11 3.86
C LEU A 112 6.18 18.99 4.54
N GLN A 113 5.34 19.71 3.77
CA GLN A 113 4.25 20.51 4.36
C GLN A 113 3.20 19.65 5.07
N ALA A 114 2.83 18.50 4.48
CA ALA A 114 1.93 17.56 5.10
C ALA A 114 2.54 16.95 6.38
N LEU A 115 3.82 16.60 6.35
CA LEU A 115 4.55 16.05 7.50
C LEU A 115 4.56 17.05 8.67
N ASP A 116 4.76 18.34 8.37
CA ASP A 116 4.76 19.41 9.36
C ASP A 116 3.37 19.64 9.97
N ARG A 117 2.33 19.64 9.13
CA ARG A 117 0.93 19.82 9.57
C ARG A 117 0.39 18.63 10.37
N LEU A 118 0.84 17.42 10.07
CA LEU A 118 0.43 16.23 10.81
C LEU A 118 0.88 16.33 12.25
N THR A 119 -0.09 16.26 13.15
CA THR A 119 0.14 16.34 14.59
C THR A 119 -0.48 15.12 15.25
N ILE A 120 0.31 14.39 16.03
CA ILE A 120 -0.23 13.31 16.86
C ILE A 120 -0.94 13.96 18.05
N PRO A 121 -2.24 13.69 18.29
CA PRO A 121 -2.95 14.25 19.42
C PRO A 121 -2.30 13.85 20.76
N ARG A 122 -2.27 14.78 21.72
CA ARG A 122 -1.63 14.54 23.04
C ARG A 122 -2.21 13.36 23.81
N HIS A 123 -3.50 13.09 23.66
CA HIS A 123 -4.13 11.93 24.30
C HIS A 123 -3.62 10.61 23.68
N VAL A 124 -3.37 10.59 22.36
CA VAL A 124 -2.78 9.41 21.70
C VAL A 124 -1.39 9.10 22.28
N THR A 125 -0.56 10.13 22.47
CA THR A 125 0.76 9.94 23.06
C THR A 125 0.71 9.56 24.54
N ALA A 126 -0.27 10.07 25.29
CA ALA A 126 -0.44 9.74 26.71
C ALA A 126 -0.91 8.29 26.91
N ASP A 127 -1.89 7.85 26.12
CA ASP A 127 -2.55 6.56 26.33
C ASP A 127 -1.80 5.40 25.62
N TRP A 128 -1.16 5.65 24.46
CA TRP A 128 -0.47 4.62 23.67
C TRP A 128 1.05 4.77 23.59
N GLY A 129 1.64 5.86 24.11
CA GLY A 129 3.09 6.10 24.06
C GLY A 129 3.96 5.06 24.80
N GLN A 130 3.34 4.17 25.58
CA GLN A 130 3.97 3.09 26.33
C GLN A 130 3.66 1.68 25.76
N TYR A 131 2.71 1.58 24.81
CA TYR A 131 2.19 0.30 24.32
C TYR A 131 3.23 -0.51 23.52
N ALA A 132 4.14 0.18 22.82
CA ALA A 132 5.15 -0.44 21.97
C ALA A 132 6.30 -1.14 22.72
N GLY A 133 6.25 -1.19 24.06
CA GLY A 133 7.20 -1.96 24.89
C GLY A 133 6.80 -3.41 25.14
N VAL A 134 5.52 -3.76 24.97
CA VAL A 134 4.95 -5.04 25.46
C VAL A 134 4.64 -6.03 24.32
N ASN A 135 4.33 -5.55 23.11
CA ASN A 135 4.06 -6.41 21.95
C ASN A 135 5.21 -6.28 20.91
N GLN A 136 5.90 -7.40 20.70
CA GLN A 136 7.19 -7.57 20.00
C GLN A 136 7.12 -7.46 18.45
N PRO A 137 8.26 -7.55 17.72
CA PRO A 137 8.57 -6.72 16.55
C PRO A 137 7.97 -7.23 15.23
N ARG A 138 7.52 -6.31 14.38
CA ARG A 138 7.59 -6.49 12.92
C ARG A 138 8.83 -5.77 12.39
N PRO A 139 9.59 -6.37 11.46
CA PRO A 139 10.81 -5.77 10.96
C PRO A 139 10.46 -4.65 9.97
N GLY A 140 10.50 -3.41 10.46
CA GLY A 140 10.58 -2.21 9.66
C GLY A 140 9.28 -1.78 8.98
N LEU A 141 9.23 -0.49 8.66
CA LEU A 141 8.21 0.13 7.82
C LEU A 141 8.06 -0.65 6.51
N SER A 142 7.04 -1.51 6.44
CA SER A 142 6.72 -2.28 5.25
C SER A 142 5.76 -1.47 4.39
N PHE A 143 6.31 -0.68 3.46
CA PHE A 143 5.51 0.01 2.46
C PHE A 143 4.96 -1.00 1.46
N ARG A 144 3.66 -1.30 1.53
CA ARG A 144 3.00 -2.15 0.54
C ARG A 144 2.45 -1.26 -0.57
N ASN A 145 2.91 -1.44 -1.81
CA ASN A 145 2.45 -0.63 -2.94
C ASN A 145 1.01 -0.96 -3.32
N VAL A 146 0.24 0.08 -3.63
CA VAL A 146 -1.18 0.03 -4.03
C VAL A 146 -1.32 -0.45 -5.47
N ARG A 147 -0.29 -0.21 -6.29
CA ARG A 147 -0.24 -0.64 -7.69
C ARG A 147 -0.15 -2.16 -7.90
N GLU A 148 -0.20 -2.94 -6.81
CA GLU A 148 -0.18 -4.41 -6.87
C GLU A 148 -1.56 -5.02 -7.22
N ASP A 149 -2.66 -4.25 -7.20
CA ASP A 149 -4.00 -4.73 -7.54
C ASP A 149 -4.51 -4.26 -8.92
N ARG A 150 -4.05 -4.98 -9.96
CA ARG A 150 -4.81 -5.39 -11.17
C ARG A 150 -3.83 -6.08 -12.11
N SER A 151 -3.35 -7.25 -11.70
CA SER A 151 -2.69 -8.15 -12.64
C SER A 151 -3.74 -8.73 -13.59
N TYR A 152 -3.94 -8.05 -14.72
CA TYR A 152 -4.56 -8.63 -15.93
C TYR A 152 -3.87 -9.95 -16.35
N GLY A 153 -2.67 -10.25 -15.82
CA GLY A 153 -1.93 -11.48 -16.06
C GLY A 153 -2.66 -12.75 -15.61
N GLY A 154 -3.40 -12.72 -14.49
CA GLY A 154 -4.21 -13.88 -14.06
C GLY A 154 -5.42 -14.14 -14.98
N MET A 155 -6.02 -13.07 -15.51
CA MET A 155 -7.13 -13.15 -16.46
C MET A 155 -6.65 -13.56 -17.86
N LEU A 156 -5.49 -13.06 -18.31
CA LEU A 156 -4.84 -13.47 -19.56
C LEU A 156 -4.35 -14.92 -19.53
N LEU A 157 -3.86 -15.42 -18.39
CA LEU A 157 -3.51 -16.83 -18.24
C LEU A 157 -4.73 -17.76 -18.34
N ARG A 158 -5.89 -17.34 -17.84
CA ARG A 158 -7.15 -18.07 -18.02
C ARG A 158 -7.63 -18.05 -19.47
N LEU A 159 -7.46 -16.94 -20.18
CA LEU A 159 -7.80 -16.83 -21.61
C LEU A 159 -6.84 -17.63 -22.51
N LEU A 160 -5.52 -17.59 -22.24
CA LEU A 160 -4.52 -18.35 -23.00
C LEU A 160 -4.61 -19.85 -22.73
N GLY A 161 -4.93 -20.26 -21.49
CA GLY A 161 -5.22 -21.65 -21.16
C GLY A 161 -6.42 -22.19 -21.94
N PHE A 162 -7.47 -21.37 -22.12
CA PHE A 162 -8.63 -21.74 -22.94
C PHE A 162 -8.29 -21.85 -24.43
N SER A 163 -7.47 -20.96 -24.99
CA SER A 163 -7.06 -21.05 -26.40
C SER A 163 -6.14 -22.24 -26.69
N ALA A 164 -5.26 -22.60 -25.76
CA ALA A 164 -4.39 -23.77 -25.89
C ALA A 164 -5.18 -25.08 -25.78
N GLY A 165 -6.21 -25.13 -24.92
CA GLY A 165 -7.12 -26.29 -24.84
C GLY A 165 -7.94 -26.53 -26.11
N LEU A 166 -8.40 -25.46 -26.77
CA LEU A 166 -9.14 -25.54 -28.04
C LEU A 166 -8.25 -25.96 -29.22
N LEU A 167 -6.98 -25.54 -29.25
CA LEU A 167 -6.01 -25.99 -30.25
C LEU A 167 -5.57 -27.46 -30.05
N GLY A 168 -5.51 -27.93 -28.81
CA GLY A 168 -5.26 -29.34 -28.51
C GLY A 168 -6.38 -30.27 -29.01
N LEU A 169 -7.64 -29.83 -28.92
CA LEU A 169 -8.80 -30.58 -29.40
C LEU A 169 -8.90 -30.65 -30.93
N THR A 170 -8.48 -29.60 -31.66
CA THR A 170 -8.43 -29.63 -33.12
C THR A 170 -7.30 -30.53 -33.66
N TRP A 171 -6.15 -30.56 -33.00
CA TRP A 171 -5.06 -31.47 -33.37
C TRP A 171 -5.41 -32.95 -33.14
N LEU A 172 -6.10 -33.29 -32.04
CA LEU A 172 -6.57 -34.66 -31.79
C LEU A 172 -7.65 -35.10 -32.80
N GLY A 173 -8.53 -34.21 -33.23
CA GLY A 173 -9.52 -34.50 -34.28
C GLY A 173 -8.87 -34.79 -35.65
N CYS A 174 -7.84 -34.03 -36.04
CA CYS A 174 -7.13 -34.27 -37.29
C CYS A 174 -6.33 -35.59 -37.29
N PHE A 175 -5.72 -35.97 -36.16
CA PHE A 175 -4.98 -37.23 -36.08
C PHE A 175 -5.89 -38.46 -36.10
N ALA A 176 -7.09 -38.39 -35.49
CA ALA A 176 -8.06 -39.48 -35.55
C ALA A 176 -8.64 -39.70 -36.96
N ALA A 177 -8.81 -38.63 -37.75
CA ALA A 177 -9.30 -38.75 -39.14
C ALA A 177 -8.26 -39.39 -40.07
N VAL A 178 -6.97 -39.13 -39.87
CA VAL A 178 -5.89 -39.69 -40.70
C VAL A 178 -5.68 -41.18 -40.43
N SER A 179 -5.91 -41.68 -39.21
CA SER A 179 -5.74 -43.11 -38.91
C SER A 179 -6.86 -44.00 -39.43
N ILE A 180 -8.02 -43.44 -39.79
CA ILE A 180 -9.19 -44.20 -40.27
C ILE A 180 -9.19 -44.34 -41.81
N TYR A 181 -8.57 -43.39 -42.53
CA TYR A 181 -8.50 -43.39 -44.00
C TYR A 181 -7.15 -43.89 -44.56
N GLY A 182 -6.22 -44.31 -43.68
CA GLY A 182 -4.86 -44.72 -44.02
C GLY A 182 -4.59 -46.23 -43.91
N SER A 183 -5.56 -47.08 -44.26
CA SER A 183 -5.36 -48.52 -44.49
C SER A 183 -6.08 -48.99 -45.73
#